data_AF-A0A6L5GTL2-F1
#
_entry.id   AF-A0A6L5GTL2-F1
#
_cell.length_a   1.000
_cell.length_b   1.000
_cell.length_c   1.000
_cell.angle_alpha   90.00
_cell.angle_beta   90.00
_cell.angle_gamma   90.00
#
_symmetry.space_group_name_H-M   'P 1'
#
loop_
_entity.id
_entity.type
_entity.pdbx_description
1 polymer ?
#
loop_
_entity_poly.entity_id
_entity_poly.type
_entity_poly.pdbx_seq_one_letter_code
_entity_poly.pdbx_strand_id
1 'polypeptide(L)'
;MFNPDVKDLGTLNIEIYRCITEEIATDRVIISEEQLTHMAKHHPEAYEETLIDLKSTIQSPEYIFKDDKHANTGLVAKHINANNESLYIVLRICTNSKGGSLANSVISGWKISQKRLENYLRHKTVLYKNEQS
;
A
#
# COMPACT_ATOMS: atom_id res chain seq x y z
N MET A 1 -15.46 -10.61 -17.10
CA MET A 1 -14.28 -11.45 -17.39
C MET A 1 -13.33 -11.26 -16.22
N PHE A 2 -13.25 -12.23 -15.31
CA PHE A 2 -12.31 -12.17 -14.17
C PHE A 2 -10.90 -12.34 -14.73
N ASN A 3 -10.01 -11.39 -14.49
CA ASN A 3 -8.60 -11.57 -14.82
C ASN A 3 -8.03 -12.53 -13.76
N PRO A 4 -7.59 -13.75 -14.10
CA PRO A 4 -7.11 -14.73 -13.12
C PRO A 4 -5.82 -14.27 -12.43
N ASP A 5 -5.15 -13.26 -12.97
CA ASP A 5 -3.83 -12.79 -12.54
C ASP A 5 -3.87 -11.67 -11.48
N VAL A 6 -5.00 -11.48 -10.78
CA VAL A 6 -5.09 -10.51 -9.67
C VAL A 6 -5.52 -11.17 -8.37
N LYS A 7 -4.87 -10.79 -7.27
CA LYS A 7 -5.24 -11.20 -5.92
C LYS A 7 -5.92 -10.08 -5.17
N ASP A 8 -6.92 -10.48 -4.38
CA ASP A 8 -7.66 -9.59 -3.50
C ASP A 8 -6.91 -9.37 -2.18
N LEU A 9 -6.69 -8.10 -1.85
CA LEU A 9 -6.04 -7.66 -0.61
C LEU A 9 -7.05 -7.16 0.44
N GLY A 10 -8.34 -7.29 0.18
CA GLY A 10 -9.42 -6.83 1.05
C GLY A 10 -9.80 -5.38 0.78
N THR A 11 -10.26 -4.72 1.83
CA THR A 11 -10.75 -3.34 1.78
C THR A 11 -9.87 -2.39 2.58
N LEU A 12 -9.79 -1.14 2.10
CA LEU A 12 -9.17 -0.02 2.81
C LEU A 12 -10.24 0.82 3.53
N ASN A 13 -9.86 1.50 4.61
CA ASN A 13 -10.74 2.45 5.27
C ASN A 13 -10.73 3.78 4.50
N ILE A 14 -11.81 4.09 3.78
CA ILE A 14 -11.91 5.30 2.94
C ILE A 14 -11.50 6.56 3.72
N GLU A 15 -11.94 6.75 4.96
CA GLU A 15 -11.63 7.96 5.74
C GLU A 15 -10.13 8.15 5.98
N ILE A 16 -9.38 7.06 6.22
CA ILE A 16 -7.92 7.12 6.38
C ILE A 16 -7.26 7.50 5.06
N TYR A 17 -7.75 6.95 3.95
CA TYR A 17 -7.12 7.10 2.63
C TYR A 17 -7.58 8.34 1.85
N ARG A 18 -8.62 9.04 2.30
CA ARG A 18 -9.08 10.32 1.73
C ARG A 18 -8.02 11.42 1.79
N CYS A 19 -7.01 11.26 2.65
CA CYS A 19 -5.85 12.14 2.68
C CYS A 19 -5.01 12.11 1.37
N ILE A 20 -5.08 11.02 0.59
CA ILE A 20 -4.41 10.90 -0.72
C ILE A 20 -5.21 11.64 -1.80
N THR A 21 -6.52 11.42 -1.82
CA THR A 21 -7.47 12.05 -2.73
C THR A 21 -8.88 11.94 -2.17
N GLU A 22 -9.69 12.98 -2.31
CA GLU A 22 -11.07 12.99 -1.82
C GLU A 22 -11.98 12.06 -2.64
N GLU A 23 -11.61 11.79 -3.89
CA GLU A 23 -12.41 11.02 -4.84
C GLU A 23 -12.02 9.53 -4.82
N ILE A 24 -12.53 8.77 -3.85
CA ILE A 24 -12.31 7.32 -3.76
C ILE A 24 -13.53 6.56 -4.29
N ALA A 25 -13.38 5.87 -5.43
CA ALA A 25 -14.49 5.17 -6.08
C ALA A 25 -14.84 3.81 -5.44
N THR A 26 -13.93 3.23 -4.66
CA THR A 26 -14.07 1.89 -4.05
C THR A 26 -13.10 1.73 -2.90
N ASP A 27 -13.47 0.92 -1.92
CA ASP A 27 -12.60 0.47 -0.82
C ASP A 27 -11.79 -0.77 -1.17
N ARG A 28 -12.17 -1.52 -2.21
CA ARG A 28 -11.50 -2.77 -2.60
C ARG A 28 -10.09 -2.53 -3.09
N VAL A 29 -9.14 -3.37 -2.69
CA VAL A 29 -7.74 -3.30 -3.10
C VAL A 29 -7.27 -4.61 -3.72
N ILE A 30 -6.56 -4.53 -4.84
CA ILE A 30 -6.00 -5.67 -5.56
C ILE A 30 -4.50 -5.50 -5.84
N ILE A 31 -3.83 -6.59 -6.17
CA ILE A 31 -2.47 -6.62 -6.70
C ILE A 31 -2.39 -7.67 -7.81
N SER A 32 -1.58 -7.44 -8.86
CA SER A 32 -1.36 -8.47 -9.87
C SER A 32 -0.40 -9.54 -9.36
N GLU A 33 -0.52 -10.77 -9.86
CA GLU A 33 0.41 -11.85 -9.52
C GLU A 33 1.85 -11.54 -9.95
N GLU A 34 2.04 -10.80 -11.05
CA GLU A 34 3.35 -10.33 -11.50
C GLU A 34 3.99 -9.37 -10.47
N GLN A 35 3.22 -8.38 -10.01
CA GLN A 35 3.69 -7.42 -9.00
C GLN A 35 4.03 -8.13 -7.70
N LEU A 36 3.16 -9.03 -7.25
CA LEU A 36 3.37 -9.80 -6.04
C LEU A 36 4.59 -10.71 -6.15
N THR A 37 4.76 -11.40 -7.28
CA THR A 37 5.93 -12.25 -7.55
C THR A 37 7.22 -11.43 -7.62
N HIS A 38 7.17 -10.23 -8.21
CA HIS A 38 8.32 -9.32 -8.23
C HIS A 38 8.70 -8.89 -6.82
N MET A 39 7.73 -8.52 -5.98
CA MET A 39 7.98 -8.20 -4.57
C MET A 39 8.57 -9.39 -3.82
N ALA A 40 8.00 -10.58 -3.97
CA ALA A 40 8.48 -11.81 -3.33
C ALA A 40 9.88 -12.23 -3.82
N LYS A 41 10.27 -11.93 -5.07
CA LYS A 41 11.63 -12.26 -5.55
C LYS A 41 12.73 -11.47 -4.83
N HIS A 42 12.43 -10.26 -4.38
CA HIS A 42 13.37 -9.41 -3.67
C HIS A 42 13.33 -9.64 -2.14
N HIS A 43 12.46 -10.53 -1.67
CA HIS A 43 12.30 -10.86 -0.25
C HIS A 43 12.39 -12.39 -0.05
N PRO A 44 13.30 -12.91 0.78
CA PRO A 44 13.38 -14.36 1.04
C PRO A 44 12.16 -14.93 1.80
N GLU A 45 11.22 -14.07 2.17
CA GLU A 45 9.99 -14.42 2.86
C GLU A 45 9.03 -15.20 1.95
N ALA A 46 8.28 -16.11 2.55
CA ALA A 46 7.32 -16.88 1.79
C ALA A 46 6.30 -15.94 1.13
N TYR A 47 5.90 -16.28 -0.10
CA TYR A 47 4.86 -15.56 -0.86
C TYR A 47 3.60 -15.21 -0.02
N GLU A 48 3.24 -16.11 0.91
CA GLU A 48 2.14 -15.93 1.85
C GLU A 48 2.39 -14.86 2.91
N GLU A 49 3.61 -14.77 3.45
CA GLU A 49 3.99 -13.74 4.43
C GLU A 49 3.89 -12.35 3.79
N THR A 50 4.36 -12.21 2.56
CA THR A 50 4.23 -10.94 1.80
C THR A 50 2.76 -10.54 1.63
N LEU A 51 1.86 -11.50 1.37
CA LEU A 51 0.42 -11.24 1.27
C LEU A 51 -0.19 -10.81 2.60
N ILE A 52 0.20 -11.44 3.71
CA ILE A 52 -0.27 -11.08 5.05
C ILE A 52 0.17 -9.66 5.40
N ASP A 53 1.45 -9.34 5.20
CA ASP A 53 2.01 -8.01 5.44
C ASP A 53 1.32 -6.93 4.59
N LEU A 54 1.05 -7.22 3.31
CA LEU A 54 0.33 -6.32 2.41
C LEU A 54 -1.09 -6.02 2.93
N LYS A 55 -1.87 -7.07 3.24
CA LYS A 55 -3.23 -6.93 3.75
C LYS A 55 -3.24 -6.13 5.06
N SER A 56 -2.35 -6.48 5.97
CA SER A 56 -2.17 -5.81 7.26
C SER A 56 -1.81 -4.32 7.11
N THR A 57 -0.96 -3.98 6.14
CA THR A 57 -0.54 -2.61 5.83
C THR A 57 -1.69 -1.77 5.26
N ILE A 58 -2.54 -2.37 4.43
CA ILE A 58 -3.72 -1.72 3.85
C ILE A 58 -4.81 -1.50 4.91
N GLN A 59 -5.07 -2.51 5.74
CA GLN A 59 -6.15 -2.47 6.73
C GLN A 59 -5.85 -1.53 7.90
N SER A 60 -4.59 -1.42 8.30
CA SER A 60 -4.19 -0.60 9.44
C SER A 60 -2.83 0.02 9.18
N PRO A 61 -2.76 1.02 8.28
CA PRO A 61 -1.53 1.73 7.99
C PRO A 61 -1.06 2.53 9.21
N GLU A 62 0.25 2.70 9.36
CA GLU A 62 0.81 3.59 10.39
C GLU A 62 1.18 4.94 9.81
N TYR A 63 1.62 4.97 8.55
CA TYR A 63 1.98 6.19 7.87
C TYR A 63 1.46 6.17 6.44
N ILE A 64 0.97 7.32 5.98
CA ILE A 64 0.73 7.57 4.56
C ILE A 64 1.49 8.83 4.19
N PHE A 65 2.31 8.74 3.15
CA PHE A 65 3.04 9.85 2.57
C PHE A 65 2.45 10.22 1.21
N LYS A 66 2.57 11.50 0.87
CA LYS A 66 2.24 11.98 -0.47
C LYS A 66 3.20 11.41 -1.50
N ASP A 67 2.67 10.97 -2.64
CA ASP A 67 3.47 10.79 -3.85
C ASP A 67 3.49 12.09 -4.65
N ASP A 68 4.63 12.77 -4.67
CA ASP A 68 4.79 14.03 -5.40
C ASP A 68 4.87 13.84 -6.93
N LYS A 69 5.04 12.60 -7.41
CA LYS A 69 5.21 12.29 -8.83
C LYS A 69 3.93 11.77 -9.48
N HIS A 70 3.08 11.09 -8.71
CA HIS A 70 1.91 10.41 -9.25
C HIS A 70 0.62 10.87 -8.55
N ALA A 71 -0.31 11.40 -9.35
CA ALA A 71 -1.65 11.74 -8.86
C ALA A 71 -2.39 10.49 -8.34
N ASN A 72 -3.30 10.70 -7.38
CA ASN A 72 -4.13 9.65 -6.77
C ASN A 72 -3.32 8.46 -6.26
N THR A 73 -2.07 8.70 -5.86
CA THR A 73 -1.15 7.66 -5.41
C THR A 73 -0.60 8.07 -4.05
N GLY A 74 -0.62 7.14 -3.11
CA GLY A 74 -0.08 7.32 -1.77
C GLY A 74 0.98 6.27 -1.48
N LEU A 75 1.94 6.64 -0.64
CA LEU A 75 2.97 5.73 -0.17
C LEU A 75 2.61 5.32 1.24
N VAL A 76 2.27 4.05 1.45
CA VAL A 76 1.74 3.55 2.72
C VAL A 76 2.83 2.76 3.42
N ALA A 77 3.01 2.98 4.71
CA ALA A 77 3.97 2.24 5.51
C ALA A 77 3.36 1.69 6.81
N LYS A 78 3.84 0.51 7.19
CA LYS A 78 3.50 -0.14 8.47
C LYS A 78 4.69 -0.94 8.97
N HIS A 79 4.99 -0.87 10.26
CA HIS A 79 5.98 -1.76 10.87
C HIS A 79 5.58 -3.22 10.75
N ILE A 80 6.55 -4.05 10.40
CA ILE A 80 6.40 -5.50 10.25
C ILE A 80 7.51 -6.17 11.07
N ASN A 81 7.15 -7.27 11.75
CA ASN A 81 8.06 -8.08 12.56
C ASN A 81 8.74 -7.35 13.76
N ALA A 82 9.48 -8.12 14.56
CA ALA A 82 10.23 -7.62 15.72
C ALA A 82 11.60 -6.99 15.36
N ASN A 83 11.97 -6.96 14.07
CA ASN A 83 13.30 -6.52 13.60
C ASN A 83 13.37 -5.03 13.21
N ASN A 84 12.42 -4.20 13.67
CA ASN A 84 12.34 -2.77 13.33
C ASN A 84 12.36 -2.48 11.81
N GLU A 85 11.68 -3.33 11.04
CA GLU A 85 11.45 -3.10 9.62
C GLU A 85 10.02 -2.60 9.39
N SER A 86 9.81 -1.96 8.25
CA SER A 86 8.48 -1.55 7.81
C SER A 86 8.24 -2.00 6.38
N LEU A 87 7.04 -2.47 6.09
CA LEU A 87 6.59 -2.60 4.72
C LEU A 87 6.29 -1.20 4.19
N TYR A 88 6.79 -0.89 3.00
CA TYR A 88 6.52 0.36 2.29
C TYR A 88 5.90 0.02 0.94
N ILE A 89 4.68 0.48 0.67
CA ILE A 89 3.95 0.16 -0.55
C ILE A 89 3.50 1.42 -1.29
N VAL A 90 3.43 1.31 -2.61
CA VAL A 90 2.87 2.30 -3.51
C VAL A 90 1.43 1.88 -3.81
N LEU A 91 0.47 2.64 -3.31
CA LEU A 91 -0.96 2.38 -3.49
C LEU A 91 -1.55 3.43 -4.43
N ARG A 92 -2.18 2.98 -5.52
CA ARG A 92 -2.97 3.82 -6.41
C ARG A 92 -4.45 3.73 -6.06
N ILE A 93 -5.05 4.90 -5.82
CA ILE A 93 -6.47 5.06 -5.54
C ILE A 93 -7.25 5.15 -6.86
N CYS A 94 -8.31 4.36 -6.96
CA CYS A 94 -9.23 4.41 -8.08
C CYS A 94 -10.19 5.60 -7.90
N THR A 95 -10.08 6.63 -8.76
CA THR A 95 -10.93 7.82 -8.71
C THR A 95 -11.97 7.87 -9.82
N ASN A 96 -11.86 7.03 -10.84
CA ASN A 96 -12.76 7.01 -11.99
C ASN A 96 -13.19 5.58 -12.36
N SER A 97 -14.49 5.34 -12.41
CA SER A 97 -15.10 4.04 -12.73
C SER A 97 -15.22 3.76 -14.23
N LYS A 98 -14.80 4.68 -15.11
CA LYS A 98 -14.85 4.50 -16.57
C LYS A 98 -13.83 3.46 -17.05
N GLY A 99 -14.11 2.18 -16.89
CA GLY A 99 -13.27 1.11 -17.44
C GLY A 99 -13.41 -0.29 -16.85
N GLY A 100 -14.27 -0.53 -15.86
CA GLY A 100 -14.72 -1.88 -15.51
C GLY A 100 -13.88 -2.68 -14.50
N SER A 101 -12.81 -2.13 -13.94
CA SER A 101 -12.20 -2.68 -12.72
C SER A 101 -12.23 -1.63 -11.61
N LEU A 102 -13.24 -1.74 -10.74
CA LEU A 102 -13.45 -0.90 -9.57
C LEU A 102 -12.61 -1.41 -8.40
N ALA A 103 -11.28 -1.25 -8.47
CA ALA A 103 -10.42 -1.54 -7.33
C ALA A 103 -9.21 -0.60 -7.30
N ASN A 104 -8.79 -0.23 -6.08
CA ASN A 104 -7.48 0.35 -5.83
C ASN A 104 -6.41 -0.70 -6.12
N SER A 105 -5.21 -0.29 -6.47
CA SER A 105 -4.14 -1.23 -6.83
C SER A 105 -2.82 -0.93 -6.14
N VAL A 106 -2.21 -1.98 -5.60
CA VAL A 106 -0.81 -1.91 -5.16
C VAL A 106 0.07 -2.00 -6.39
N ILE A 107 0.89 -0.98 -6.61
CA ILE A 107 1.76 -0.90 -7.79
C ILE A 107 3.09 -1.62 -7.54
N SER A 108 3.64 -1.45 -6.33
CA SER A 108 4.89 -2.03 -5.89
C SER A 108 4.98 -1.91 -4.37
N GLY A 109 5.90 -2.66 -3.75
CA GLY A 109 6.28 -2.46 -2.36
C GLY A 109 7.61 -3.14 -2.04
N TRP A 110 8.19 -2.76 -0.91
CA TRP A 110 9.44 -3.32 -0.41
C TRP A 110 9.57 -3.06 1.09
N LYS A 111 10.38 -3.88 1.75
CA LYS A 111 10.79 -3.64 3.14
C LYS A 111 11.78 -2.50 3.24
N ILE A 112 11.63 -1.67 4.27
CA ILE A 112 12.56 -0.60 4.62
C ILE A 112 12.99 -0.73 6.07
N SER A 113 14.24 -0.37 6.35
CA SER A 113 14.73 -0.28 7.73
C SER A 113 14.15 0.94 8.44
N GLN A 114 14.13 0.90 9.77
CA GLN A 114 13.77 2.04 10.62
C GLN A 114 14.47 3.34 10.21
N LYS A 115 15.79 3.31 9.97
CA LYS A 115 16.56 4.49 9.52
C LYS A 115 16.01 5.08 8.22
N ARG A 116 15.54 4.23 7.30
CA ARG A 116 14.97 4.68 6.03
C ARG A 116 13.56 5.22 6.20
N LEU A 117 12.75 4.63 7.08
CA LEU A 117 11.46 5.18 7.47
C LEU A 117 11.62 6.58 8.08
N GLU A 118 12.54 6.75 9.03
CA GLU A 118 12.84 8.06 9.63
C GLU A 118 13.27 9.12 8.61
N ASN A 119 14.07 8.72 7.60
CA ASN A 119 14.41 9.63 6.51
C ASN A 119 13.16 10.06 5.73
N TYR A 120 12.21 9.16 5.47
CA TYR A 120 10.95 9.53 4.85
C TYR A 120 10.11 10.46 5.73
N LEU A 121 10.04 10.21 7.04
CA LEU A 121 9.35 11.11 7.97
C LEU A 121 9.94 12.52 8.02
N ARG A 122 11.25 12.66 7.78
CA ARG A 122 11.93 13.97 7.72
C ARG A 122 11.77 14.69 6.40
N HIS A 123 11.72 13.96 5.28
CA HIS A 123 11.86 14.55 3.94
C HIS A 123 10.62 14.44 3.06
N LYS A 124 9.64 13.61 3.43
CA LYS A 124 8.37 13.47 2.70
C LYS A 124 7.24 14.11 3.47
N THR A 125 6.25 14.61 2.72
CA THR A 125 4.99 15.09 3.28
C THR A 125 4.19 13.92 3.84
N VAL A 126 3.99 13.90 5.16
CA VAL A 126 3.13 12.93 5.85
C VAL A 126 1.68 13.41 5.74
N LEU A 127 0.83 12.57 5.17
CA LEU A 127 -0.61 12.82 5.01
C LEU A 127 -1.43 12.20 6.15
N TYR A 128 -0.96 11.07 6.66
CA TYR A 128 -1.57 10.38 7.79
C TYR A 128 -0.47 9.77 8.65
N LYS A 129 -0.70 9.81 9.97
CA LYS A 129 0.07 9.08 10.97
C LYS A 129 -0.93 8.47 11.95
N ASN A 130 -0.82 7.17 12.19
CA ASN A 130 -1.57 6.53 13.25
C ASN A 130 -1.04 7.03 14.60
N GLU A 131 -1.88 7.66 15.41
CA GLU A 131 -1.51 8.17 16.73
C GLU A 131 -1.40 7.07 17.80
N GLN A 132 -1.70 5.82 17.44
CA GLN A 132 -1.64 4.66 18.34
C GLN A 132 -0.34 3.83 18.25
N SER A 133 0.68 4.31 17.52
CA SER A 133 2.00 3.65 17.39
C SER A 133 3.04 4.23 18.36
#